data_AF-A0A4P6UX66-F1
#
_entry.id   AF-A0A4P6UX66-F1
#
_cell.length_a   1.000
_cell.length_b   1.000
_cell.length_c   1.000
_cell.angle_alpha   90.00
_cell.angle_beta   90.00
_cell.angle_gamma   90.00
#
_symmetry.space_group_name_H-M   'P 1'
#
loop_
_entity.id
_entity.type
_entity.pdbx_description
1 polymer ?
#
loop_
_entity_poly.entity_id
_entity_poly.type
_entity_poly.pdbx_seq_one_letter_code
_entity_poly.pdbx_strand_id
1 'polypeptide(L)'
;MIFISIIKGIIVGVITAFVVPFICINGLSGLYGGLYNVFGSRWTYIAYLIAIIPTFGYVGFYFSKKSTLSNRHRWKVSAISVFIISIIANSVGLLIGYILVLGSLETVNVEEVVPFMLLLGTLLLPITIPLGKFILDILYRWIHKIPFSTSK
;
A
#
# COMPACT_ATOMS: atom_id res chain seq x y z
N MET A 1 -18.00 -17.53 -4.21
CA MET A 1 -16.81 -17.09 -5.01
C MET A 1 -16.33 -15.69 -4.64
N ILE A 2 -17.24 -14.72 -4.40
CA ILE A 2 -16.91 -13.35 -3.96
C ILE A 2 -16.11 -13.32 -2.65
N PHE A 3 -16.59 -14.00 -1.60
CA PHE A 3 -15.93 -14.05 -0.29
C PHE A 3 -14.47 -14.54 -0.35
N ILE A 4 -14.21 -15.60 -1.14
CA ILE A 4 -12.85 -16.11 -1.37
C ILE A 4 -11.95 -15.06 -2.04
N SER A 5 -12.51 -14.24 -2.93
CA SER A 5 -11.75 -13.18 -3.62
C SER A 5 -11.40 -12.03 -2.68
N ILE A 6 -12.30 -11.70 -1.73
CA ILE A 6 -12.01 -10.75 -0.65
C ILE A 6 -10.87 -11.27 0.22
N ILE A 7 -10.93 -12.54 0.65
CA ILE A 7 -9.86 -13.16 1.45
C ILE A 7 -8.52 -13.12 0.70
N LYS A 8 -8.50 -13.48 -0.59
CA LYS A 8 -7.29 -13.36 -1.42
C LYS A 8 -6.76 -11.93 -1.46
N GLY A 9 -7.66 -10.96 -1.63
CA GLY A 9 -7.33 -9.54 -1.54
C GLY A 9 -6.67 -9.18 -0.22
N ILE A 10 -7.30 -9.54 0.91
CA ILE A 10 -6.77 -9.31 2.26
C ILE A 10 -5.39 -9.96 2.43
N ILE A 11 -5.19 -11.20 1.99
CA ILE A 11 -3.90 -11.89 2.08
C ILE A 11 -2.81 -11.10 1.34
N VAL A 12 -3.07 -10.72 0.08
CA VAL A 12 -2.13 -9.89 -0.70
C VAL A 12 -1.91 -8.55 -0.01
N GLY A 13 -2.96 -7.95 0.54
CA GLY A 13 -2.91 -6.70 1.29
C GLY A 13 -2.01 -6.79 2.51
N VAL A 14 -2.15 -7.84 3.33
CA VAL A 14 -1.29 -8.09 4.51
C VAL A 14 0.16 -8.22 4.08
N ILE A 15 0.45 -9.07 3.09
CA ILE A 15 1.82 -9.24 2.57
C ILE A 15 2.40 -7.91 2.09
N THR A 16 1.62 -7.16 1.31
CA THR A 16 2.03 -5.85 0.77
C THR A 16 2.29 -4.83 1.87
N ALA A 17 1.45 -4.83 2.92
CA ALA A 17 1.59 -3.93 4.07
C ALA A 17 2.83 -4.19 4.93
N PHE A 18 3.45 -5.37 4.84
CA PHE A 18 4.76 -5.62 5.44
C PHE A 18 5.90 -5.34 4.46
N VAL A 19 5.78 -5.83 3.23
CA VAL A 19 6.86 -5.76 2.22
C VAL A 19 7.14 -4.32 1.80
N VAL A 20 6.11 -3.52 1.51
CA VAL A 20 6.29 -2.14 1.02
C VAL A 20 7.02 -1.26 2.03
N PRO A 21 6.54 -1.08 3.28
CA PRO A 21 7.26 -0.27 4.24
C PRO A 21 8.62 -0.86 4.59
N PHE A 22 8.79 -2.19 4.58
CA PHE A 22 10.11 -2.80 4.74
C PHE A 22 11.10 -2.34 3.66
N ILE A 23 10.69 -2.37 2.38
CA ILE A 23 11.52 -1.89 1.27
C ILE A 23 11.77 -0.38 1.40
N CYS A 24 10.75 0.40 1.74
CA CYS A 24 10.89 1.85 1.87
C CYS A 24 11.85 2.23 3.01
N ILE A 25 11.67 1.67 4.21
CA ILE A 25 12.50 1.95 5.38
C ILE A 25 13.95 1.56 5.12
N ASN A 26 14.20 0.33 4.64
CA ASN A 26 15.57 -0.15 4.45
C ASN A 26 16.23 0.40 3.19
N GLY A 27 15.46 0.57 2.10
CA GLY A 27 15.95 1.10 0.84
C GLY A 27 16.33 2.57 0.94
N LEU A 28 15.46 3.41 1.53
CA LEU A 28 15.78 4.84 1.74
C LEU A 28 16.89 5.00 2.77
N SER A 29 16.84 4.30 3.90
CA SER A 29 17.90 4.42 4.93
C SER A 29 19.27 4.00 4.42
N GLY A 30 19.34 2.98 3.56
CA GLY A 30 20.58 2.56 2.90
C GLY A 30 21.17 3.62 1.98
N LEU A 31 20.32 4.41 1.28
CA LEU A 31 20.78 5.54 0.45
C LEU A 31 21.37 6.69 1.27
N TYR A 32 20.93 6.87 2.52
CA TYR A 32 21.43 7.89 3.43
C TYR A 32 22.55 7.40 4.37
N GLY A 33 23.05 6.18 4.19
CA GLY A 33 24.11 5.60 5.04
C GLY A 33 23.67 5.30 6.48
N GLY A 34 22.37 5.21 6.74
CA GLY A 34 21.81 4.93 8.06
C GLY A 34 21.88 3.45 8.45
N LEU A 35 21.95 3.17 9.75
CA LEU A 35 21.85 1.81 10.30
C LEU A 35 20.44 1.24 10.09
N TYR A 36 20.35 -0.02 9.65
CA TYR A 36 19.08 -0.72 9.42
C TYR A 36 18.33 -0.93 10.74
N ASN A 37 17.29 -0.12 11.01
CA ASN A 37 16.38 -0.36 12.12
C ASN A 37 15.01 -0.84 11.60
N VAL A 38 14.95 -2.13 11.25
CA VAL A 38 13.74 -2.80 10.73
C VAL A 38 12.53 -2.67 11.68
N PHE A 39 12.79 -2.49 12.98
CA PHE A 39 11.77 -2.33 14.00
C PHE A 39 11.66 -0.91 14.56
N GLY A 40 12.42 0.05 14.01
CA GLY A 40 12.53 1.41 14.53
C GLY A 40 11.27 2.25 14.35
N SER A 41 10.50 1.98 13.29
CA SER A 41 9.23 2.65 13.02
C SER A 41 8.06 1.65 12.93
N ARG A 42 7.83 0.88 14.00
CA ARG A 42 6.68 -0.05 14.10
C ARG A 42 5.36 0.60 13.68
N TRP A 43 5.22 1.89 13.96
CA TRP A 43 4.08 2.70 13.59
C TRP A 43 3.84 2.78 12.06
N THR A 44 4.90 2.75 11.24
CA THR A 44 4.77 2.78 9.78
C THR A 44 4.09 1.51 9.26
N TYR A 45 4.38 0.36 9.85
CA TYR A 45 3.70 -0.90 9.50
C TYR A 45 2.21 -0.85 9.84
N ILE A 46 1.86 -0.29 11.01
CA ILE A 46 0.46 -0.11 11.43
C ILE A 46 -0.27 0.83 10.46
N ALA A 47 0.35 1.95 10.09
CA ALA A 47 -0.17 2.90 9.12
C ALA A 47 -0.53 2.24 7.78
N TYR A 48 0.40 1.43 7.25
CA TYR A 48 0.22 0.72 6.00
C TYR A 48 -0.83 -0.40 6.10
N LEU A 49 -0.90 -1.13 7.23
CA LEU A 49 -1.94 -2.15 7.44
C LEU A 49 -3.35 -1.55 7.37
N ILE A 50 -3.57 -0.42 8.06
CA ILE A 50 -4.86 0.28 8.09
C ILE A 50 -5.27 0.74 6.69
N ALA A 51 -4.33 1.23 5.89
CA ALA A 51 -4.60 1.72 4.53
C ALA A 51 -4.78 0.59 3.50
N ILE A 52 -3.91 -0.42 3.54
CA ILE A 52 -3.78 -1.42 2.47
C ILE A 52 -4.82 -2.52 2.61
N ILE A 53 -5.08 -3.04 3.82
CA ILE A 53 -6.00 -4.18 4.00
C ILE A 53 -7.41 -3.88 3.48
N PRO A 54 -8.06 -2.75 3.85
CA PRO A 54 -9.39 -2.44 3.34
C PRO A 54 -9.38 -2.21 1.83
N THR A 55 -8.37 -1.52 1.32
CA THR A 55 -8.21 -1.23 -0.11
C THR A 55 -8.12 -2.52 -0.92
N PHE A 56 -7.25 -3.45 -0.52
CA PHE A 56 -7.07 -4.71 -1.22
C PHE A 56 -8.24 -5.68 -1.05
N GLY A 57 -8.91 -5.67 0.10
CA GLY A 57 -10.17 -6.39 0.29
C GLY A 57 -11.25 -5.91 -0.69
N TYR A 58 -11.40 -4.59 -0.85
CA TYR A 58 -12.32 -4.01 -1.82
C TYR A 58 -11.91 -4.30 -3.27
N VAL A 59 -10.63 -4.21 -3.61
CA VAL A 59 -10.16 -4.53 -4.97
C VAL A 59 -10.38 -6.01 -5.29
N GLY A 60 -10.16 -6.91 -4.34
CA GLY A 60 -10.48 -8.33 -4.48
C GLY A 60 -11.97 -8.57 -4.74
N PHE A 61 -12.85 -7.88 -4.02
CA PHE A 61 -14.29 -7.86 -4.31
C PHE A 61 -14.59 -7.33 -5.72
N TYR A 62 -14.01 -6.19 -6.10
CA TYR A 62 -14.24 -5.55 -7.38
C TYR A 62 -13.84 -6.45 -8.55
N PHE A 63 -12.66 -7.08 -8.48
CA PHE A 63 -12.19 -8.04 -9.49
C PHE A 63 -13.11 -9.26 -9.59
N SER A 64 -13.64 -9.75 -8.46
CA SER A 64 -14.57 -10.89 -8.49
C SER A 64 -15.86 -10.62 -9.27
N LYS A 65 -16.28 -9.36 -9.40
CA LYS A 65 -17.47 -8.93 -10.16
C LYS A 65 -17.19 -8.67 -11.64
N LYS A 66 -15.93 -8.62 -12.06
CA LYS A 66 -15.54 -8.27 -13.44
C LYS A 66 -14.80 -9.45 -14.08
N SER A 67 -15.51 -10.23 -14.89
CA SER A 67 -14.96 -11.39 -15.60
C SER A 67 -13.76 -11.03 -16.48
N THR A 68 -13.79 -9.87 -17.13
CA THR A 68 -12.69 -9.34 -17.92
C THR A 68 -12.48 -7.86 -17.60
N LEU A 69 -11.21 -7.49 -17.37
CA LEU A 69 -10.79 -6.10 -17.24
C LEU A 69 -9.71 -5.82 -18.27
N SER A 70 -9.92 -4.79 -19.09
CA SER A 70 -8.87 -4.31 -19.99
C SER A 70 -7.64 -3.84 -19.20
N ASN A 71 -6.46 -3.87 -19.83
CA ASN A 71 -5.22 -3.37 -19.21
C ASN A 71 -5.35 -1.91 -18.73
N ARG A 72 -5.99 -1.04 -19.54
CA ARG A 72 -6.23 0.37 -19.19
C ARG A 72 -7.06 0.53 -17.90
N HIS A 73 -8.06 -0.33 -17.70
CA HIS A 73 -8.86 -0.31 -16.47
C HIS A 73 -8.06 -0.78 -15.26
N ARG A 74 -7.20 -1.81 -15.38
CA ARG A 74 -6.33 -2.24 -14.28
C ARG A 74 -5.33 -1.16 -13.86
N TRP A 75 -4.80 -0.41 -14.83
CA TRP A 75 -3.98 0.78 -14.54
C TRP A 75 -4.74 1.85 -13.74
N LYS A 76 -5.99 2.15 -14.13
CA LYS A 76 -6.83 3.10 -13.39
C LYS A 76 -7.11 2.64 -11.96
N VAL A 77 -7.48 1.37 -11.78
CA VAL A 77 -7.71 0.79 -10.45
C VAL A 77 -6.44 0.91 -9.61
N SER A 78 -5.28 0.58 -10.18
CA SER A 78 -4.00 0.73 -9.49
C SER A 78 -3.71 2.17 -9.08
N ALA A 79 -3.87 3.13 -9.99
CA ALA A 79 -3.62 4.53 -9.69
C ALA A 79 -4.50 5.02 -8.54
N ILE A 80 -5.79 4.69 -8.57
CA ILE A 80 -6.74 5.05 -7.50
C ILE A 80 -6.38 4.36 -6.19
N SER A 81 -6.13 3.05 -6.21
CA SER A 81 -5.77 2.29 -5.00
C SER A 81 -4.50 2.80 -4.35
N VAL A 82 -3.44 3.01 -5.13
CA VAL A 82 -2.15 3.53 -4.63
C VAL A 82 -2.30 4.94 -4.10
N PHE A 83 -3.06 5.80 -4.78
CA PHE A 83 -3.35 7.15 -4.31
C PHE A 83 -4.08 7.15 -2.96
N ILE A 84 -5.14 6.35 -2.81
CA ILE A 84 -5.88 6.21 -1.55
C ILE A 84 -4.97 5.68 -0.44
N ILE A 85 -4.20 4.63 -0.72
CA ILE A 85 -3.25 4.06 0.25
C ILE A 85 -2.23 5.11 0.69
N SER A 86 -1.67 5.85 -0.26
CA SER A 86 -0.67 6.89 0.01
C SER A 86 -1.25 7.99 0.91
N ILE A 87 -2.47 8.48 0.62
CA ILE A 87 -3.10 9.50 1.46
C ILE A 87 -3.35 8.94 2.87
N ILE A 88 -3.99 7.78 3.00
CA ILE A 88 -4.38 7.23 4.31
C ILE A 88 -3.15 6.89 5.15
N ALA A 89 -2.16 6.21 4.57
CA ALA A 89 -0.95 5.81 5.29
C ALA A 89 -0.12 7.03 5.72
N ASN A 90 0.05 8.03 4.85
CA ASN A 90 0.89 9.20 5.12
C ASN A 90 0.21 10.29 5.96
N SER A 91 -1.11 10.22 6.17
CA SER A 91 -1.85 11.12 7.05
C SER A 91 -2.33 10.39 8.31
N VAL A 92 -3.46 9.69 8.22
CA VAL A 92 -4.12 9.01 9.34
C VAL A 92 -3.20 7.97 9.99
N GLY A 93 -2.57 7.13 9.17
CA GLY A 93 -1.68 6.09 9.67
C GLY A 93 -0.48 6.66 10.43
N LEU A 94 0.08 7.76 9.95
CA LEU A 94 1.19 8.46 10.59
C LEU A 94 0.78 9.12 11.91
N LEU A 95 -0.39 9.76 11.98
CA LEU A 95 -0.93 10.33 13.22
C LEU A 95 -1.20 9.27 14.29
N ILE A 96 -1.88 8.18 13.91
CA ILE A 96 -2.10 7.03 14.80
C ILE A 96 -0.74 6.49 15.28
N GLY A 97 0.22 6.44 14.36
CA GLY A 97 1.58 6.05 14.66
C GLY A 97 2.24 6.87 15.76
N TYR A 98 2.16 8.20 15.65
CA TYR A 98 2.70 9.10 16.67
C TYR A 98 1.99 8.94 18.01
N ILE A 99 0.66 8.85 18.03
CA ILE A 99 -0.10 8.63 19.29
C ILE A 99 0.35 7.33 19.97
N LEU A 100 0.50 6.24 19.21
CA LEU A 100 0.85 4.94 19.77
C LEU A 100 2.29 4.87 20.31
N VAL A 101 3.22 5.66 19.75
CA VAL A 101 4.65 5.60 20.13
C VAL A 101 5.03 6.70 21.13
N LEU A 102 4.52 7.92 20.93
CA LEU A 102 4.85 9.09 21.75
C LEU A 102 3.82 9.36 22.84
N GLY A 103 2.64 8.74 22.77
CA GLY A 103 1.55 8.93 23.75
C GLY A 103 0.80 10.26 23.60
N SER A 104 1.29 11.20 22.78
CA SER A 104 0.63 12.48 22.50
C SER A 104 0.98 13.01 21.11
N LEU A 105 0.14 13.92 20.60
CA LEU A 105 0.44 14.70 19.39
C LEU A 105 1.09 16.05 19.70
N GLU A 106 1.15 16.47 20.97
CA GLU A 106 1.64 17.79 21.39
C GLU A 106 3.14 17.98 21.11
N THR A 107 3.89 16.88 21.03
CA THR A 107 5.33 16.88 20.74
C THR A 107 5.64 16.86 19.24
N VAL A 108 4.62 16.78 18.39
CA VAL A 108 4.76 16.68 16.94
C VAL A 108 4.11 17.90 16.28
N ASN A 109 4.85 18.58 15.41
CA ASN A 109 4.29 19.65 14.60
C ASN A 109 3.43 19.06 13.47
N VAL A 110 2.20 18.67 13.80
CA VAL A 110 1.26 18.00 12.88
C VAL A 110 0.97 18.86 11.64
N GLU A 111 0.90 20.18 11.81
CA GLU A 111 0.61 21.13 10.73
C GLU A 111 1.68 21.13 9.65
N GLU A 112 2.95 20.92 10.01
CA GLU A 112 4.05 20.83 9.04
C GLU A 112 4.26 19.40 8.54
N VAL A 113 4.16 18.41 9.42
CA VAL A 113 4.50 17.02 9.10
C VAL A 113 3.48 16.39 8.13
N VAL A 114 2.18 16.61 8.32
CA VAL A 114 1.16 15.97 7.47
C VAL A 114 1.23 16.45 6.02
N PRO A 115 1.26 17.77 5.71
CA PRO A 115 1.43 18.23 4.34
C PRO A 115 2.74 17.74 3.70
N PHE A 116 3.83 17.73 4.45
CA PHE A 116 5.11 17.23 3.96
C PHE A 116 5.05 15.74 3.56
N MET A 117 4.42 14.91 4.38
CA MET A 117 4.28 13.48 4.12
C MET A 117 3.30 13.19 2.97
N LEU A 118 2.24 14.00 2.82
CA LEU A 118 1.35 13.95 1.66
C LEU A 118 2.07 14.36 0.37
N LEU A 119 2.93 15.38 0.42
CA LEU A 119 3.75 15.81 -0.71
C LEU A 119 4.71 14.68 -1.13
N LEU A 120 5.43 14.10 -0.18
CA LEU A 120 6.33 12.96 -0.44
C LEU A 120 5.58 11.76 -1.04
N GLY A 121 4.43 11.40 -0.48
CA GLY A 121 3.58 10.33 -1.01
C GLY A 121 3.15 10.60 -2.46
N THR A 122 2.80 11.85 -2.76
CA THR A 122 2.40 12.28 -4.11
C THR A 122 3.56 12.24 -5.09
N LEU A 123 4.75 12.71 -4.69
CA LEU A 123 5.96 12.68 -5.51
C LEU A 123 6.40 11.26 -5.87
N LEU A 124 6.09 10.29 -5.01
CA LEU A 124 6.41 8.88 -5.23
C LEU A 124 5.38 8.13 -6.09
N LEU A 125 4.23 8.72 -6.41
CA LEU A 125 3.19 8.09 -7.24
C LEU A 125 3.69 7.55 -8.60
N PRO A 126 4.57 8.24 -9.35
CA PRO A 126 5.08 7.71 -10.62
C PRO A 126 5.78 6.35 -10.48
N ILE A 127 6.34 6.05 -9.31
CA ILE A 127 7.03 4.79 -9.01
C ILE A 127 6.08 3.79 -8.34
N THR A 128 5.27 4.25 -7.39
CA THR A 128 4.37 3.38 -6.62
C THR A 128 3.16 2.91 -7.43
N ILE A 129 2.70 3.67 -8.43
CA ILE A 129 1.60 3.25 -9.31
C ILE A 129 1.98 2.02 -10.16
N PRO A 130 3.12 1.99 -10.88
CA PRO A 130 3.59 0.78 -11.57
C PRO A 130 3.75 -0.42 -10.64
N LEU A 131 4.29 -0.22 -9.44
CA LEU A 131 4.45 -1.29 -8.45
C LEU A 131 3.09 -1.83 -7.99
N GLY A 132 2.17 -0.93 -7.63
CA GLY A 132 0.79 -1.30 -7.28
C GLY A 132 0.11 -2.06 -8.42
N LYS A 133 0.38 -1.67 -9.67
CA LYS A 133 -0.21 -2.31 -10.84
C LYS A 133 0.31 -3.73 -10.99
N PHE A 134 1.60 -3.94 -10.77
CA PHE A 134 2.20 -5.27 -10.77
C PHE A 134 1.56 -6.17 -9.71
N ILE A 135 1.42 -5.69 -8.48
CA ILE A 135 0.79 -6.45 -7.38
C ILE A 135 -0.69 -6.75 -7.68
N LEU A 136 -1.42 -5.77 -8.20
CA LEU A 136 -2.84 -5.95 -8.57
C LEU A 136 -3.02 -6.88 -9.77
N ASP A 137 -2.11 -6.90 -10.73
CA ASP A 137 -2.13 -7.87 -11.82
C ASP A 137 -1.91 -9.30 -11.30
N ILE A 138 -1.03 -9.51 -10.31
CA ILE A 138 -0.86 -10.80 -9.61
C ILE A 138 -2.18 -11.21 -8.94
N LEU A 139 -2.80 -10.29 -8.17
CA LEU A 139 -4.08 -10.55 -7.51
C LEU A 139 -5.19 -10.89 -8.52
N TYR A 140 -5.30 -10.11 -9.60
CA TYR A 140 -6.28 -10.33 -10.67
C TYR A 140 -6.11 -11.72 -11.29
N ARG A 141 -4.88 -12.09 -11.68
CA ARG A 141 -4.58 -13.42 -12.23
C ARG A 141 -4.90 -14.53 -11.24
N TRP A 142 -4.59 -14.34 -9.96
CA TRP A 142 -4.88 -15.33 -8.92
C TRP A 142 -6.38 -15.50 -8.64
N ILE A 143 -7.17 -14.43 -8.72
CA ILE A 143 -8.63 -14.49 -8.60
C ILE A 143 -9.24 -15.25 -9.79
N HIS A 144 -8.80 -14.96 -11.01
CA HIS A 144 -9.33 -15.56 -12.24
C HIS A 144 -8.62 -16.84 -12.70
N LYS A 145 -7.63 -17.33 -11.94
CA LYS A 145 -6.83 -18.53 -12.26
C LYS A 145 -6.14 -18.44 -13.63
N ILE A 146 -5.68 -17.26 -14.01
CA ILE A 146 -4.96 -17.02 -15.28
C ILE A 146 -3.48 -17.40 -15.06
N PRO A 147 -2.88 -18.26 -15.90
CA PRO A 147 -1.48 -18.61 -15.76
C PRO A 147 -0.56 -17.40 -15.93
N PHE A 148 0.58 -17.40 -15.23
CA PHE A 148 1.63 -16.39 -15.38
C PHE A 148 2.45 -16.63 -16.66
N SER A 149 2.42 -17.84 -17.22
CA SER A 149 2.98 -18.18 -18.51
C SER A 149 1.98 -17.88 -19.62
N THR A 150 2.18 -16.76 -20.32
CA THR A 150 1.72 -16.54 -21.71
C THR A 150 2.45 -15.32 -22.24
N SER A 151 3.74 -15.53 -22.55
CA SER A 151 4.43 -14.78 -23.59
C SER A 151 4.53 -15.72 -24.78
N LYS A 152 3.66 -15.55 -25.76
CA LYS A 152 3.99 -15.86 -27.15
C LYS A 152 4.25 -14.53 -27.82
#